data_AF-A0AAV1I7G5-F1
#
_entry.id   AF-A0AAV1I7G5-F1
#
_cell.length_a   1.000
_cell.length_b   1.000
_cell.length_c   1.000
_cell.angle_alpha   90.00
_cell.angle_beta   90.00
_cell.angle_gamma   90.00
#
_symmetry.space_group_name_H-M   'P 1'
#
loop_
_entity.id
_entity.type
_entity.pdbx_description
1 polymer ?
#
loop_
_entity_poly.entity_id
_entity_poly.type
_entity_poly.pdbx_seq_one_letter_code
_entity_poly.pdbx_strand_id
1 'polypeptide(L)'
;MQAPLEGSASDLDDFFGPRRSRDNSARNSYEVLSPASNHNREAALLVAQYLSQSPRNAEDLATGYGALRRGQRADEEASAFSVGSHLPSMPAARQQPASEREPLARAASTPDEAAVRIQQFYRKHRSDLLLRKRSFSKFGQEAFDLIRRHVDTGGSGSGLYEENIAVKARLILHFDINKTILMSDKAQDASTDHMVNVLLCECAWGRLEPGPKWVPVGRLATDRPSNDPQLMSYRSFLDSFLLPSHVGSSPDIEKHNNEVKNVRQALKRAFTDPGQPGEMFRGIFKQLKDTLTLPEACKAAAQQSSLGYLFAHGERHILPSFFNLLIHLQKQERDFTLVFRTFGSDIAEVVDEINMFATGQHPAYPEVRMDGSDGRTDLRMSIPEHSACFLRTTAKPDGSHLLLGADRALLVSKKVTKGCLEAAAEAGLGQHLTSFQAMHAAIMQKAESGNRAYAIRDYYPFWKSRNERSRAGKLLLLDRANEDVIQIFFDDNIGHGSANIVDVRDVMSGEPLAFQDVTGKNLLKVEPLNAILDPQYFVRAVHQCTLSILHGREKEANLQAIAGLTPQGSSPTHRDGAPGGFRQRVPPAVHSRRGRELWSIVHRRLTAVVRLRAAMRNA
;
A
#
# COMPACT_ATOMS: atom_id res chain seq x y z
N MET A 1 55.75 34.51 -40.47
CA MET A 1 57.14 34.45 -39.97
C MET A 1 57.19 33.49 -38.79
N GLN A 2 58.30 32.76 -38.66
CA GLN A 2 58.65 31.68 -37.70
C GLN A 2 57.99 31.75 -36.30
N ALA A 3 57.32 30.71 -35.77
CA ALA A 3 57.80 29.39 -35.29
C ALA A 3 57.98 29.35 -33.74
N PRO A 4 57.92 28.17 -33.07
CA PRO A 4 57.31 28.05 -31.73
C PRO A 4 58.17 27.33 -30.66
N LEU A 5 57.59 27.09 -29.48
CA LEU A 5 57.93 26.01 -28.52
C LEU A 5 56.59 25.44 -27.99
N GLU A 6 56.22 24.19 -28.23
CA GLU A 6 56.73 22.91 -27.68
C GLU A 6 56.31 22.63 -26.23
N GLY A 7 55.64 21.48 -26.05
CA GLY A 7 55.13 20.94 -24.80
C GLY A 7 54.54 19.54 -25.08
N SER A 8 55.35 18.51 -24.86
CA SER A 8 55.14 17.15 -25.38
C SER A 8 54.11 16.32 -24.60
N ALA A 9 53.46 15.39 -25.32
CA ALA A 9 52.75 14.27 -24.72
C ALA A 9 53.69 13.08 -24.49
N SER A 10 53.53 12.37 -23.38
CA SER A 10 53.99 10.99 -23.21
C SER A 10 53.08 10.24 -22.23
N ASP A 11 52.99 8.94 -22.46
CA ASP A 11 52.52 7.87 -21.56
C ASP A 11 51.04 7.45 -21.67
N LEU A 12 50.82 6.61 -22.69
CA LEU A 12 49.79 5.57 -22.73
C LEU A 12 50.39 4.22 -22.31
N ASP A 13 49.50 3.28 -21.98
CA ASP A 13 49.73 1.83 -21.87
C ASP A 13 50.65 1.32 -20.74
N ASP A 14 50.04 1.00 -19.59
CA ASP A 14 50.00 -0.39 -19.13
C ASP A 14 49.01 -0.58 -17.94
N PHE A 15 48.15 -1.63 -18.01
CA PHE A 15 47.50 -2.39 -16.91
C PHE A 15 46.17 -3.06 -17.33
N PHE A 16 46.23 -3.96 -18.32
CA PHE A 16 45.23 -5.02 -18.49
C PHE A 16 45.84 -6.38 -18.10
N GLY A 17 45.37 -6.98 -17.01
CA GLY A 17 45.87 -8.27 -16.53
C GLY A 17 44.95 -8.91 -15.47
N PRO A 18 44.31 -10.06 -15.73
CA PRO A 18 43.28 -10.60 -14.85
C PRO A 18 43.87 -11.42 -13.68
N ARG A 19 43.60 -11.01 -12.44
CA ARG A 19 43.92 -11.84 -11.27
C ARG A 19 42.88 -12.95 -11.08
N ARG A 20 43.22 -14.15 -11.58
CA ARG A 20 42.61 -15.42 -11.13
C ARG A 20 42.98 -15.67 -9.67
N SER A 21 42.00 -15.92 -8.80
CA SER A 21 42.24 -16.74 -7.60
C SER A 21 40.98 -17.44 -7.10
N ARG A 22 40.96 -18.76 -7.34
CA ARG A 22 40.29 -19.82 -6.57
C ARG A 22 38.75 -19.84 -6.53
N ASP A 23 38.23 -20.75 -7.37
CA ASP A 23 37.04 -21.55 -7.09
C ASP A 23 36.84 -21.86 -5.61
N ASN A 24 35.58 -21.77 -5.17
CA ASN A 24 35.11 -22.54 -4.03
C ASN A 24 33.68 -23.04 -4.33
N SER A 25 33.61 -24.33 -4.65
CA SER A 25 32.42 -25.19 -4.87
C SER A 25 31.04 -24.53 -4.89
N ALA A 26 30.39 -24.50 -6.06
CA ALA A 26 28.95 -24.35 -6.14
C ALA A 26 28.26 -25.53 -5.43
N ARG A 27 27.57 -25.25 -4.31
CA ARG A 27 26.55 -26.15 -3.75
C ARG A 27 25.18 -25.58 -4.08
N ASN A 28 24.43 -26.28 -4.92
CA ASN A 28 23.00 -26.05 -5.12
C ASN A 28 22.26 -26.32 -3.80
N SER A 29 22.05 -25.28 -2.98
CA SER A 29 21.08 -25.32 -1.89
C SER A 29 19.70 -24.95 -2.44
N TYR A 30 19.01 -25.93 -3.01
CA TYR A 30 17.55 -25.84 -3.09
C TYR A 30 17.01 -25.81 -1.66
N GLU A 31 16.50 -24.68 -1.19
CA GLU A 31 15.74 -24.61 0.05
C GLU A 31 14.47 -25.46 -0.12
N VAL A 32 14.49 -26.68 0.44
CA VAL A 32 13.29 -27.50 0.60
C VAL A 32 12.42 -26.84 1.66
N LEU A 33 11.60 -25.90 1.22
CA LEU A 33 10.59 -25.24 2.03
C LEU A 33 9.73 -26.28 2.75
N SER A 34 9.57 -26.12 4.06
CA SER A 34 8.80 -27.08 4.85
C SER A 34 7.34 -27.15 4.35
N PRO A 35 6.67 -28.32 4.41
CA PRO A 35 5.29 -28.44 3.93
C PRO A 35 4.32 -27.42 4.53
N ALA A 36 4.58 -26.94 5.75
CA ALA A 36 3.79 -25.89 6.40
C ALA A 36 3.89 -24.52 5.70
N SER A 37 5.05 -24.12 5.18
CA SER A 37 5.17 -22.85 4.45
C SER A 37 4.52 -22.93 3.06
N ASN A 38 4.56 -24.09 2.41
CA ASN A 38 3.81 -24.36 1.18
C ASN A 38 2.30 -24.27 1.41
N HIS A 39 1.76 -24.85 2.50
CA HIS A 39 0.34 -24.74 2.84
C HIS A 39 -0.09 -23.30 3.17
N ASN A 40 0.73 -22.53 3.90
CA ASN A 40 0.45 -21.11 4.17
C ASN A 40 0.47 -20.27 2.89
N ARG A 41 1.38 -20.57 1.95
CA ARG A 41 1.42 -19.95 0.62
C ARG A 41 0.20 -20.33 -0.24
N GLU A 42 -0.25 -21.59 -0.22
CA GLU A 42 -1.50 -22.00 -0.87
C GLU A 42 -2.72 -21.29 -0.28
N ALA A 43 -2.80 -21.16 1.05
CA ALA A 43 -3.88 -20.45 1.73
C ALA A 43 -3.91 -18.97 1.31
N ALA A 44 -2.77 -18.29 1.32
CA ALA A 44 -2.65 -16.90 0.87
C ALA A 44 -3.04 -16.72 -0.61
N LEU A 45 -2.67 -17.66 -1.48
CA LEU A 45 -3.05 -17.64 -2.90
C LEU A 45 -4.54 -17.88 -3.14
N LEU A 46 -5.17 -18.82 -2.40
CA LEU A 46 -6.61 -19.08 -2.48
C LEU A 46 -7.43 -17.92 -1.92
N VAL A 47 -6.96 -17.27 -0.85
CA VAL A 47 -7.55 -16.04 -0.31
C VAL A 47 -7.38 -14.89 -1.30
N ALA A 48 -6.21 -14.71 -1.91
CA ALA A 48 -6.00 -13.70 -2.96
C ALA A 48 -6.88 -13.95 -4.21
N GLN A 49 -7.08 -15.20 -4.63
CA GLN A 49 -8.03 -15.56 -5.68
C GLN A 49 -9.48 -15.24 -5.29
N TYR A 50 -9.87 -15.46 -4.04
CA TYR A 50 -11.20 -15.07 -3.54
C TYR A 50 -11.38 -13.56 -3.44
N LEU A 51 -10.31 -12.80 -3.18
CA LEU A 51 -10.38 -11.34 -3.03
C LEU A 51 -10.22 -10.57 -4.36
N SER A 52 -9.72 -11.21 -5.43
CA SER A 52 -9.51 -10.54 -6.73
C SER A 52 -10.81 -10.34 -7.53
N GLN A 53 -10.90 -9.22 -8.26
CA GLN A 53 -12.12 -8.81 -8.97
C GLN A 53 -12.12 -9.06 -10.49
N SER A 54 -11.02 -9.51 -11.11
CA SER A 54 -10.91 -9.60 -12.58
C SER A 54 -10.63 -11.03 -13.08
N PRO A 55 -11.39 -11.57 -14.06
CA PRO A 55 -11.29 -12.98 -14.47
C PRO A 55 -10.04 -13.31 -15.29
N ARG A 56 -9.40 -12.35 -15.96
CA ARG A 56 -8.33 -12.63 -16.95
C ARG A 56 -7.00 -13.11 -16.33
N ASN A 57 -6.69 -12.74 -15.10
CA ASN A 57 -5.44 -13.18 -14.45
C ASN A 57 -5.48 -14.65 -13.97
N ALA A 58 -6.64 -15.32 -14.04
CA ALA A 58 -6.78 -16.71 -13.63
C ALA A 58 -6.16 -17.70 -14.64
N GLU A 59 -6.24 -17.41 -15.94
CA GLU A 59 -5.75 -18.30 -17.00
C GLU A 59 -4.22 -18.25 -17.14
N ASP A 60 -3.61 -17.07 -17.05
CA ASP A 60 -2.14 -16.94 -17.06
C ASP A 60 -1.48 -17.68 -15.88
N LEU A 61 -2.08 -17.58 -14.69
CA LEU A 61 -1.65 -18.32 -13.50
C LEU A 61 -1.90 -19.83 -13.63
N ALA A 62 -3.03 -20.26 -14.20
CA ALA A 62 -3.32 -21.67 -14.44
C ALA A 62 -2.37 -22.29 -15.48
N THR A 63 -1.98 -21.54 -16.51
CA THR A 63 -1.05 -21.98 -17.56
C THR A 63 0.36 -22.19 -17.00
N GLY A 64 0.84 -21.28 -16.14
CA GLY A 64 2.07 -21.46 -15.36
C GLY A 64 2.00 -22.67 -14.41
N TYR A 65 0.85 -22.90 -13.76
CA TYR A 65 0.61 -24.06 -12.90
C TYR A 65 0.66 -25.40 -13.67
N GLY A 66 0.18 -25.41 -14.91
CA GLY A 66 0.24 -26.55 -15.83
C GLY A 66 1.66 -26.86 -16.34
N ALA A 67 2.58 -25.90 -16.33
CA ALA A 67 4.00 -26.15 -16.60
C ALA A 67 4.70 -26.77 -15.36
N LEU A 68 4.48 -26.20 -14.17
CA LEU A 68 5.04 -26.69 -12.90
C LEU A 68 4.63 -28.14 -12.58
N ARG A 69 3.36 -28.51 -12.79
CA ARG A 69 2.91 -29.91 -12.61
C ARG A 69 3.46 -30.89 -13.64
N ARG A 70 3.87 -30.43 -14.83
CA ARG A 70 4.49 -31.30 -15.85
C ARG A 70 5.96 -31.56 -15.55
N GLY A 71 6.68 -30.59 -14.98
CA GLY A 71 8.02 -30.82 -14.42
C GLY A 71 7.99 -31.82 -13.26
N GLN A 72 7.15 -31.57 -12.25
CA GLN A 72 7.10 -32.43 -11.05
C GLN A 72 6.72 -33.89 -11.34
N ARG A 73 5.86 -34.16 -12.32
CA ARG A 73 5.54 -35.55 -12.72
C ARG A 73 6.70 -36.27 -13.42
N ALA A 74 7.51 -35.57 -14.19
CA ALA A 74 8.67 -36.16 -14.86
C ALA A 74 9.73 -36.61 -13.83
N ASP A 75 9.94 -35.82 -12.77
CA ASP A 75 10.89 -36.14 -11.70
C ASP A 75 10.39 -37.29 -10.79
N GLU A 76 9.07 -37.37 -10.53
CA GLU A 76 8.48 -38.47 -9.75
C GLU A 76 8.49 -39.81 -10.53
N GLU A 77 8.24 -39.81 -11.85
CA GLU A 77 8.27 -41.03 -12.67
C GLU A 77 9.71 -41.52 -12.97
N ALA A 78 10.69 -40.63 -13.05
CA ALA A 78 12.11 -41.01 -13.21
C ALA A 78 12.73 -41.65 -11.96
N SER A 79 12.12 -41.46 -10.78
CA SER A 79 12.65 -41.91 -9.50
C SER A 79 12.31 -43.38 -9.15
N ALA A 80 11.47 -44.04 -9.96
CA ALA A 80 10.92 -45.34 -9.61
C ALA A 80 10.70 -46.27 -10.82
N PHE A 81 11.77 -46.65 -11.53
CA PHE A 81 11.93 -48.01 -12.10
C PHE A 81 13.34 -48.19 -12.71
N SER A 82 14.09 -49.19 -12.23
CA SER A 82 15.20 -49.78 -12.99
C SER A 82 15.30 -51.28 -12.71
N VAL A 83 15.87 -52.02 -13.68
CA VAL A 83 16.01 -53.49 -13.75
C VAL A 83 14.71 -54.26 -14.05
N GLY A 84 14.70 -55.03 -15.16
CA GLY A 84 13.85 -56.24 -15.27
C GLY A 84 13.02 -56.42 -16.55
N SER A 85 13.67 -56.58 -17.71
CA SER A 85 13.15 -57.14 -18.97
C SER A 85 11.90 -58.05 -18.95
N HIS A 86 10.83 -57.65 -19.66
CA HIS A 86 10.21 -58.38 -20.79
C HIS A 86 8.80 -57.83 -21.13
N LEU A 87 8.55 -57.48 -22.40
CA LEU A 87 7.20 -57.28 -22.95
C LEU A 87 6.59 -58.67 -23.26
N PRO A 88 5.29 -58.89 -22.97
CA PRO A 88 4.32 -58.78 -24.06
C PRO A 88 2.90 -58.27 -23.69
N SER A 89 2.25 -57.66 -24.69
CA SER A 89 0.80 -57.60 -24.95
C SER A 89 -0.19 -57.45 -23.77
N MET A 90 -0.76 -56.25 -23.61
CA MET A 90 -2.01 -56.04 -22.87
C MET A 90 -3.23 -56.39 -23.74
N PRO A 91 -4.17 -57.26 -23.28
CA PRO A 91 -5.45 -57.50 -23.94
C PRO A 91 -6.48 -56.41 -23.63
N ALA A 92 -7.55 -56.36 -24.43
CA ALA A 92 -8.58 -55.33 -24.39
C ALA A 92 -9.25 -55.14 -23.02
N ALA A 93 -9.46 -53.87 -22.64
CA ALA A 93 -10.23 -53.50 -21.45
C ALA A 93 -11.70 -53.95 -21.59
N ARG A 94 -12.12 -54.92 -20.76
CA ARG A 94 -13.53 -55.27 -20.62
C ARG A 94 -14.31 -54.09 -20.04
N GLN A 95 -15.38 -53.70 -20.73
CA GLN A 95 -16.37 -52.76 -20.22
C GLN A 95 -17.11 -53.39 -19.02
N GLN A 96 -17.35 -52.60 -17.97
CA GLN A 96 -18.39 -52.87 -16.98
C GLN A 96 -19.55 -51.87 -17.15
N PRO A 97 -20.79 -52.23 -16.74
CA PRO A 97 -21.99 -51.60 -17.29
C PRO A 97 -22.28 -50.20 -16.75
N ALA A 98 -22.97 -49.41 -17.56
CA ALA A 98 -23.43 -48.08 -17.19
C ALA A 98 -24.72 -48.12 -16.35
N SER A 99 -24.60 -48.29 -15.03
CA SER A 99 -25.76 -48.18 -14.12
C SER A 99 -25.40 -47.74 -12.69
N GLU A 100 -24.53 -46.74 -12.51
CA GLU A 100 -24.36 -46.03 -11.22
C GLU A 100 -23.70 -44.64 -11.37
N ARG A 101 -24.15 -43.86 -12.35
CA ARG A 101 -23.83 -42.43 -12.46
C ARG A 101 -25.02 -41.59 -12.02
N GLU A 102 -25.12 -41.31 -10.71
CA GLU A 102 -25.99 -40.22 -10.25
C GLU A 102 -25.47 -38.87 -10.78
N PRO A 103 -26.36 -37.98 -11.25
CA PRO A 103 -25.94 -36.73 -11.88
C PRO A 103 -25.58 -35.67 -10.85
N LEU A 104 -24.29 -35.37 -10.69
CA LEU A 104 -23.81 -34.10 -10.12
C LEU A 104 -23.99 -32.94 -11.12
N ALA A 105 -25.22 -32.79 -11.62
CA ALA A 105 -25.69 -31.77 -12.54
C ALA A 105 -27.21 -31.56 -12.36
N ARG A 106 -27.64 -31.24 -11.14
CA ARG A 106 -28.87 -30.48 -10.88
C ARG A 106 -28.49 -29.25 -10.07
N ALA A 107 -28.84 -28.08 -10.60
CA ALA A 107 -28.57 -26.80 -9.97
C ALA A 107 -29.22 -26.73 -8.58
N ALA A 108 -28.62 -25.98 -7.66
CA ALA A 108 -29.38 -25.42 -6.55
C ALA A 108 -30.29 -24.34 -7.15
N SER A 109 -31.59 -24.45 -6.93
CA SER A 109 -32.61 -23.66 -7.65
C SER A 109 -32.67 -22.23 -7.15
N THR A 110 -32.28 -22.00 -5.89
CA THR A 110 -32.22 -20.67 -5.25
C THR A 110 -31.05 -20.57 -4.26
N PRO A 111 -30.62 -19.33 -3.89
CA PRO A 111 -29.64 -19.10 -2.84
C PRO A 111 -30.03 -19.71 -1.47
N ASP A 112 -31.33 -19.75 -1.15
CA ASP A 112 -31.82 -20.24 0.14
C ASP A 112 -31.58 -21.75 0.34
N GLU A 113 -31.69 -22.56 -0.72
CA GLU A 113 -31.40 -24.00 -0.65
C GLU A 113 -29.93 -24.28 -0.30
N ALA A 114 -29.02 -23.40 -0.74
CA ALA A 114 -27.60 -23.49 -0.39
C ALA A 114 -27.35 -23.11 1.08
N ALA A 115 -27.98 -22.04 1.57
CA ALA A 115 -27.90 -21.62 2.96
C ALA A 115 -28.44 -22.70 3.93
N VAL A 116 -29.57 -23.32 3.60
CA VAL A 116 -30.16 -24.42 4.38
C VAL A 116 -29.22 -25.64 4.45
N ARG A 117 -28.57 -26.02 3.33
CA ARG A 117 -27.59 -27.13 3.33
C ARG A 117 -26.34 -26.82 4.15
N ILE A 118 -25.87 -25.57 4.14
CA ILE A 118 -24.76 -25.11 5.00
C ILE A 118 -25.16 -25.21 6.48
N GLN A 119 -26.34 -24.73 6.87
CA GLN A 119 -26.84 -24.86 8.25
C GLN A 119 -27.02 -26.32 8.69
N GLN A 120 -27.57 -27.18 7.83
CA GLN A 120 -27.72 -28.62 8.13
C GLN A 120 -26.36 -29.31 8.33
N PHE A 121 -25.37 -28.99 7.49
CA PHE A 121 -24.01 -29.50 7.63
C PHE A 121 -23.36 -29.02 8.93
N TYR A 122 -23.54 -27.74 9.29
CA TYR A 122 -22.96 -27.17 10.51
C TYR A 122 -23.59 -27.78 11.78
N ARG A 123 -24.93 -27.90 11.83
CA ARG A 123 -25.65 -28.56 12.94
C ARG A 123 -25.18 -30.01 13.15
N LYS A 124 -24.92 -30.75 12.06
CA LYS A 124 -24.45 -32.15 12.10
C LYS A 124 -23.03 -32.32 12.69
N HIS A 125 -22.18 -31.29 12.64
CA HIS A 125 -20.77 -31.37 13.08
C HIS A 125 -20.42 -30.39 14.22
N ARG A 126 -21.45 -29.80 14.87
CA ARG A 126 -21.32 -28.80 15.94
C ARG A 126 -20.47 -29.27 17.14
N SER A 127 -20.53 -30.56 17.48
CA SER A 127 -19.75 -31.16 18.57
C SER A 127 -18.25 -31.24 18.26
N ASP A 128 -17.86 -31.64 17.05
CA ASP A 128 -16.45 -31.69 16.62
C ASP A 128 -15.82 -30.28 16.55
N LEU A 129 -16.61 -29.26 16.21
CA LEU A 129 -16.19 -27.86 16.21
C LEU A 129 -15.96 -27.29 17.62
N LEU A 130 -16.68 -27.78 18.63
CA LEU A 130 -16.55 -27.33 20.03
C LEU A 130 -15.40 -28.00 20.80
N LEU A 131 -14.96 -29.20 20.37
CA LEU A 131 -14.07 -30.07 21.14
C LEU A 131 -12.56 -29.75 21.04
N ARG A 132 -12.15 -28.65 20.39
CA ARG A 132 -10.72 -28.29 20.23
C ARG A 132 -10.36 -26.87 20.68
N LYS A 133 -10.72 -26.53 21.92
CA LYS A 133 -10.07 -25.45 22.65
C LYS A 133 -8.61 -25.80 22.95
N ARG A 134 -7.65 -25.34 22.13
CA ARG A 134 -6.28 -25.01 22.58
C ARG A 134 -5.49 -24.16 21.57
N SER A 135 -5.13 -22.96 22.03
CA SER A 135 -4.03 -22.09 21.58
C SER A 135 -4.00 -21.65 20.11
N PHE A 136 -5.00 -20.86 19.69
CA PHE A 136 -4.71 -19.75 18.78
C PHE A 136 -3.94 -18.64 19.53
N SER A 137 -3.17 -17.82 18.82
CA SER A 137 -2.78 -16.50 19.30
C SER A 137 -4.03 -15.64 19.53
N LYS A 138 -3.93 -14.57 20.32
CA LYS A 138 -5.05 -13.63 20.55
C LYS A 138 -5.69 -13.18 19.23
N PHE A 139 -4.86 -12.80 18.26
CA PHE A 139 -5.27 -12.41 16.91
C PHE A 139 -5.85 -13.57 16.07
N GLY A 140 -5.29 -14.78 16.19
CA GLY A 140 -5.85 -15.97 15.54
C GLY A 140 -7.22 -16.37 16.08
N GLN A 141 -7.48 -16.13 17.37
CA GLN A 141 -8.78 -16.33 18.00
C GLN A 141 -9.79 -15.27 17.50
N GLU A 142 -9.38 -14.00 17.42
CA GLU A 142 -10.19 -12.91 16.87
C GLU A 142 -10.60 -13.17 15.41
N ALA A 143 -9.68 -13.65 14.56
CA ALA A 143 -9.96 -14.03 13.17
C ALA A 143 -10.88 -15.27 13.06
N PHE A 144 -10.70 -16.26 13.94
CA PHE A 144 -11.59 -17.43 14.00
C PHE A 144 -13.01 -17.05 14.42
N ASP A 145 -13.15 -16.17 15.41
CA ASP A 145 -14.45 -15.71 15.91
C ASP A 145 -15.16 -14.75 14.95
N LEU A 146 -14.43 -14.06 14.05
CA LEU A 146 -14.99 -13.33 12.91
C LEU A 146 -15.60 -14.30 11.86
N ILE A 147 -14.83 -15.30 11.42
CA ILE A 147 -15.30 -16.32 10.46
C ILE A 147 -16.52 -17.07 11.03
N ARG A 148 -16.49 -17.38 12.33
CA ARG A 148 -17.60 -18.04 13.03
C ARG A 148 -18.86 -17.19 13.04
N ARG A 149 -18.77 -15.90 13.41
CA ARG A 149 -19.92 -14.99 13.41
C ARG A 149 -20.56 -14.88 12.03
N HIS A 150 -19.76 -14.70 10.98
CA HIS A 150 -20.25 -14.62 9.61
C HIS A 150 -20.99 -15.90 9.15
N VAL A 151 -20.53 -17.08 9.57
CA VAL A 151 -21.20 -18.37 9.32
C VAL A 151 -22.48 -18.53 10.15
N ASP A 152 -22.48 -18.04 11.39
CA ASP A 152 -23.64 -18.12 12.30
C ASP A 152 -24.75 -17.11 11.92
N THR A 153 -24.43 -15.97 11.28
CA THR A 153 -25.40 -14.93 10.85
C THR A 153 -25.91 -15.06 9.41
N GLY A 154 -25.23 -15.84 8.55
CA GLY A 154 -25.69 -16.14 7.19
C GLY A 154 -25.66 -14.96 6.21
N GLY A 155 -24.92 -13.90 6.51
CA GLY A 155 -24.85 -12.70 5.68
C GLY A 155 -24.19 -12.92 4.32
N SER A 156 -24.58 -12.09 3.33
CA SER A 156 -23.83 -11.96 2.08
C SER A 156 -22.39 -11.54 2.36
N GLY A 157 -21.45 -11.98 1.51
CA GLY A 157 -20.00 -11.72 1.69
C GLY A 157 -19.55 -10.25 1.65
N SER A 158 -20.48 -9.30 1.59
CA SER A 158 -20.29 -7.88 1.89
C SER A 158 -19.91 -7.65 3.36
N GLY A 159 -20.54 -8.36 4.30
CA GLY A 159 -20.37 -8.13 5.74
C GLY A 159 -18.96 -8.41 6.29
N LEU A 160 -18.15 -9.22 5.59
CA LEU A 160 -16.75 -9.45 5.94
C LEU A 160 -15.84 -8.21 5.77
N TYR A 161 -16.31 -7.18 5.05
CA TYR A 161 -15.64 -5.89 4.94
C TYR A 161 -16.19 -4.84 5.93
N GLU A 162 -17.29 -5.14 6.62
CA GLU A 162 -17.98 -4.26 7.56
C GLU A 162 -17.83 -4.69 9.02
N GLU A 163 -17.45 -5.94 9.31
CA GLU A 163 -17.13 -6.38 10.67
C GLU A 163 -15.64 -6.21 11.01
N ASN A 164 -15.39 -5.35 12.01
CA ASN A 164 -14.13 -5.20 12.73
C ASN A 164 -13.28 -6.49 12.80
N ILE A 165 -12.10 -6.47 12.14
CA ILE A 165 -10.92 -7.02 12.79
C ILE A 165 -10.74 -6.14 14.04
N ALA A 166 -10.94 -6.69 15.23
CA ALA A 166 -10.93 -5.95 16.49
C ALA A 166 -9.51 -5.56 16.95
N VAL A 167 -8.76 -4.93 16.03
CA VAL A 167 -7.41 -4.43 16.23
C VAL A 167 -7.45 -3.32 17.27
N LYS A 168 -7.15 -3.65 18.53
CA LYS A 168 -7.12 -2.64 19.60
C LYS A 168 -6.11 -1.52 19.36
N ALA A 169 -5.09 -1.76 18.53
CA ALA A 169 -4.10 -0.75 18.18
C ALA A 169 -4.75 0.46 17.48
N ARG A 170 -4.40 1.67 17.90
CA ARG A 170 -4.87 2.94 17.35
C ARG A 170 -4.27 3.20 15.97
N LEU A 171 -5.05 3.75 15.04
CA LEU A 171 -4.54 4.21 13.75
C LEU A 171 -3.94 5.62 13.86
N ILE A 172 -2.83 5.88 13.17
CA ILE A 172 -2.35 7.24 12.90
C ILE A 172 -2.15 7.34 11.39
N LEU A 173 -3.00 8.13 10.74
CA LEU A 173 -3.09 8.20 9.29
C LEU A 173 -2.51 9.54 8.82
N HIS A 174 -1.31 9.48 8.24
CA HIS A 174 -0.67 10.62 7.60
C HIS A 174 -1.13 10.69 6.14
N PHE A 175 -1.68 11.83 5.72
CA PHE A 175 -2.07 12.08 4.34
C PHE A 175 -1.30 13.26 3.81
N ASP A 176 -0.60 13.09 2.68
CA ASP A 176 -0.27 14.25 1.86
C ASP A 176 -1.56 14.91 1.34
N ILE A 177 -1.49 16.22 1.08
CA ILE A 177 -2.63 17.00 0.62
C ILE A 177 -2.75 16.92 -0.92
N ASN A 178 -1.76 17.45 -1.64
CA ASN A 178 -1.86 17.72 -3.08
C ASN A 178 -1.74 16.43 -3.90
N LYS A 179 -2.55 16.29 -4.95
CA LYS A 179 -2.76 15.06 -5.75
C LYS A 179 -3.15 13.79 -4.96
N THR A 180 -3.20 13.86 -3.63
CA THR A 180 -3.44 12.72 -2.75
C THR A 180 -4.88 12.75 -2.23
N ILE A 181 -5.32 13.86 -1.62
CA ILE A 181 -6.72 14.09 -1.23
C ILE A 181 -7.34 15.36 -1.86
N LEU A 182 -6.53 16.23 -2.50
CA LEU A 182 -6.97 17.37 -3.31
C LEU A 182 -6.52 17.20 -4.75
N MET A 183 -7.39 17.53 -5.71
CA MET A 183 -7.07 17.51 -7.15
C MET A 183 -6.84 18.91 -7.75
N SER A 184 -6.43 19.86 -6.91
CA SER A 184 -6.00 21.21 -7.28
C SER A 184 -4.54 21.45 -6.90
N ASP A 185 -3.78 22.18 -7.71
CA ASP A 185 -2.41 22.62 -7.37
C ASP A 185 -2.27 24.14 -7.54
N LYS A 186 -2.26 24.86 -6.42
CA LYS A 186 -2.10 26.33 -6.38
C LYS A 186 -0.73 26.80 -6.89
N ALA A 187 0.31 25.95 -6.86
CA ALA A 187 1.63 26.29 -7.37
C ALA A 187 1.72 26.20 -8.90
N GLN A 188 0.73 25.59 -9.58
CA GLN A 188 0.71 25.41 -11.04
C GLN A 188 -0.38 26.20 -11.76
N ASP A 189 -1.23 26.94 -11.02
CA ASP A 189 -2.37 27.71 -11.57
C ASP A 189 -3.19 26.87 -12.58
N ALA A 190 -3.60 25.70 -12.12
CA ALA A 190 -4.23 24.67 -12.92
C ALA A 190 -5.68 24.47 -12.47
N SER A 191 -6.63 24.65 -13.40
CA SER A 191 -8.02 24.24 -13.22
C SER A 191 -8.12 22.72 -13.03
N THR A 192 -9.24 22.25 -12.50
CA THR A 192 -9.51 20.81 -12.37
C THR A 192 -9.44 20.09 -13.72
N ASP A 193 -9.91 20.71 -14.81
CA ASP A 193 -9.75 20.18 -16.19
C ASP A 193 -8.29 19.96 -16.56
N HIS A 194 -7.41 20.93 -16.26
CA HIS A 194 -5.97 20.77 -16.47
C HIS A 194 -5.40 19.62 -15.63
N MET A 195 -5.80 19.52 -14.35
CA MET A 195 -5.32 18.47 -13.44
C MET A 195 -5.80 17.07 -13.84
N VAL A 196 -7.04 16.92 -14.32
CA VAL A 196 -7.58 15.65 -14.83
C VAL A 196 -6.87 15.23 -16.12
N ASN A 197 -6.64 16.16 -17.06
CA ASN A 197 -5.86 15.85 -18.27
C ASN A 197 -4.40 15.49 -17.95
N VAL A 198 -3.76 16.19 -17.00
CA VAL A 198 -2.40 15.86 -16.53
C VAL A 198 -2.36 14.48 -15.86
N LEU A 199 -3.34 14.13 -15.03
CA LEU A 199 -3.45 12.80 -14.43
C LEU A 199 -3.61 11.71 -15.50
N LEU A 200 -4.51 11.92 -16.48
CA LEU A 200 -4.69 10.97 -17.57
C LEU A 200 -3.44 10.83 -18.43
N CYS A 201 -2.65 11.90 -18.62
CA CYS A 201 -1.39 11.83 -19.37
C CYS A 201 -0.28 11.06 -18.62
N GLU A 202 -0.38 10.98 -17.29
CA GLU A 202 0.48 10.18 -16.42
C GLU A 202 0.06 8.70 -16.42
N CYS A 203 -1.25 8.41 -16.41
CA CYS A 203 -1.79 7.04 -16.36
C CYS A 203 -2.05 6.38 -17.73
N ALA A 204 -2.04 7.11 -18.84
CA ALA A 204 -2.30 6.55 -20.16
C ALA A 204 -1.04 5.94 -20.78
N TRP A 205 -1.11 4.66 -21.14
CA TRP A 205 0.00 3.93 -21.76
C TRP A 205 -0.17 3.80 -23.27
N GLY A 206 0.96 3.83 -23.97
CA GLY A 206 1.04 3.71 -25.41
C GLY A 206 2.39 3.20 -25.89
N ARG A 207 2.49 3.02 -27.20
CA ARG A 207 3.70 2.57 -27.90
C ARG A 207 4.27 3.71 -28.74
N LEU A 208 5.60 3.71 -28.88
CA LEU A 208 6.29 4.57 -29.84
C LEU A 208 6.20 3.89 -31.22
N GLU A 209 5.65 4.60 -32.20
CA GLU A 209 5.71 4.23 -33.62
C GLU A 209 6.89 4.92 -34.31
N PRO A 210 7.27 4.55 -35.55
CA PRO A 210 8.27 5.28 -36.32
C PRO A 210 7.92 6.77 -36.48
N GLY A 211 8.91 7.65 -36.25
CA GLY A 211 8.72 9.08 -36.05
C GLY A 211 8.48 9.44 -34.57
N PRO A 212 8.41 10.72 -34.18
CA PRO A 212 8.09 11.12 -32.82
C PRO A 212 6.57 11.00 -32.58
N LYS A 213 6.04 9.77 -32.65
CA LYS A 213 4.60 9.46 -32.57
C LYS A 213 4.32 8.44 -31.48
N TRP A 214 3.48 8.82 -30.54
CA TRP A 214 2.96 7.94 -29.49
C TRP A 214 1.53 7.54 -29.82
N VAL A 215 1.21 6.25 -29.70
CA VAL A 215 -0.13 5.70 -29.97
C VAL A 215 -0.64 4.97 -28.72
N PRO A 216 -1.82 5.33 -28.17
CA PRO A 216 -2.35 4.72 -26.96
C PRO A 216 -2.74 3.25 -27.18
N VAL A 217 -2.53 2.40 -26.17
CA VAL A 217 -2.98 0.99 -26.17
C VAL A 217 -4.32 0.78 -25.45
N GLY A 218 -5.10 1.86 -25.25
CA GLY A 218 -6.43 1.82 -24.65
C GLY A 218 -6.49 1.38 -23.19
N ARG A 219 -5.38 1.46 -22.45
CA ARG A 219 -5.31 1.12 -21.02
C ARG A 219 -4.85 2.32 -20.20
N LEU A 220 -5.60 2.60 -19.13
CA LEU A 220 -5.13 3.42 -18.02
C LEU A 220 -4.62 2.51 -16.91
N ALA A 221 -3.46 2.86 -16.36
CA ALA A 221 -2.91 2.34 -15.12
C ALA A 221 -1.89 3.37 -14.62
N THR A 222 -1.75 3.60 -13.32
CA THR A 222 -0.66 4.47 -12.85
C THR A 222 0.70 3.82 -13.08
N ASP A 223 0.73 2.48 -13.02
CA ASP A 223 1.93 1.67 -13.15
C ASP A 223 2.13 1.21 -14.60
N ARG A 224 3.39 1.09 -15.03
CA ARG A 224 3.67 0.43 -16.32
C ARG A 224 3.20 -1.02 -16.24
N PRO A 225 2.34 -1.48 -17.18
CA PRO A 225 1.93 -2.88 -17.22
C PRO A 225 3.15 -3.80 -17.31
N SER A 226 3.31 -4.70 -16.34
CA SER A 226 4.49 -5.56 -16.19
C SER A 226 4.64 -6.59 -17.31
N ASN A 227 3.56 -6.85 -18.06
CA ASN A 227 3.51 -7.73 -19.21
C ASN A 227 4.02 -7.08 -20.51
N ASP A 228 4.30 -5.77 -20.53
CA ASP A 228 4.72 -5.07 -21.74
C ASP A 228 5.74 -3.95 -21.43
N PRO A 229 7.04 -4.26 -21.32
CA PRO A 229 8.07 -3.30 -20.92
C PRO A 229 8.32 -2.19 -21.96
N GLN A 230 7.81 -2.34 -23.19
CA GLN A 230 7.92 -1.36 -24.26
C GLN A 230 6.89 -0.22 -24.14
N LEU A 231 5.89 -0.35 -23.26
CA LEU A 231 4.93 0.71 -23.03
C LEU A 231 5.55 1.91 -22.32
N MET A 232 5.11 3.09 -22.75
CA MET A 232 5.50 4.39 -22.21
C MET A 232 4.25 5.21 -21.94
N SER A 233 4.21 5.96 -20.84
CA SER A 233 3.13 6.91 -20.60
C SER A 233 3.27 8.11 -21.55
N TYR A 234 2.16 8.80 -21.87
CA TYR A 234 2.24 10.00 -22.71
C TYR A 234 3.13 11.07 -22.07
N ARG A 235 3.09 11.20 -20.73
CA ARG A 235 4.03 12.05 -19.98
C ARG A 235 5.50 11.72 -20.28
N SER A 236 5.90 10.45 -20.17
CA SER A 236 7.29 10.03 -20.42
C SER A 236 7.69 10.23 -21.89
N PHE A 237 6.78 10.02 -22.82
CA PHE A 237 7.01 10.33 -24.24
C PHE A 237 7.28 11.82 -24.48
N LEU A 238 6.49 12.72 -23.89
CA LEU A 238 6.73 14.16 -23.96
C LEU A 238 8.07 14.56 -23.31
N ASP A 239 8.35 14.00 -22.12
CA ASP A 239 9.50 14.39 -21.32
C ASP A 239 10.84 13.86 -21.87
N SER A 240 10.84 12.76 -22.66
CA SER A 240 12.06 12.09 -23.15
C SER A 240 12.23 12.04 -24.67
N PHE A 241 11.16 12.15 -25.48
CA PHE A 241 11.23 11.96 -26.94
C PHE A 241 10.76 13.17 -27.74
N LEU A 242 9.57 13.73 -27.43
CA LEU A 242 9.03 14.82 -28.25
C LEU A 242 9.68 16.16 -27.95
N LEU A 243 9.94 16.47 -26.68
CA LEU A 243 10.38 17.78 -26.22
C LEU A 243 11.46 17.67 -25.12
N PRO A 244 12.58 16.92 -25.29
CA PRO A 244 13.58 16.73 -24.25
C PRO A 244 14.20 18.06 -23.77
N SER A 245 14.65 18.11 -22.52
CA SER A 245 15.33 19.30 -21.95
C SER A 245 16.83 19.25 -22.22
N HIS A 246 17.44 20.40 -22.51
CA HIS A 246 18.88 20.52 -22.66
C HIS A 246 19.59 20.55 -21.30
N VAL A 247 20.79 19.96 -21.25
CA VAL A 247 21.63 19.89 -20.05
C VAL A 247 22.53 21.12 -19.97
N GLY A 248 22.45 21.86 -18.86
CA GLY A 248 23.28 23.03 -18.58
C GLY A 248 22.55 24.11 -17.79
N SER A 249 23.25 25.22 -17.53
CA SER A 249 22.74 26.37 -16.75
C SER A 249 23.11 27.73 -17.38
N SER A 250 23.26 27.79 -18.71
CA SER A 250 23.39 29.08 -19.40
C SER A 250 22.01 29.73 -19.54
N PRO A 251 21.93 31.08 -19.62
CA PRO A 251 20.65 31.78 -19.79
C PRO A 251 19.85 31.30 -21.02
N ASP A 252 20.52 30.96 -22.12
CA ASP A 252 19.87 30.42 -23.32
C ASP A 252 19.31 28.99 -23.11
N ILE A 253 20.03 28.14 -22.37
CA ILE A 253 19.55 26.80 -22.00
C ILE A 253 18.36 26.91 -21.05
N GLU A 254 18.41 27.83 -20.07
CA GLU A 254 17.28 28.08 -19.17
C GLU A 254 16.06 28.60 -19.92
N LYS A 255 16.24 29.57 -20.83
CA LYS A 255 15.17 30.09 -21.68
C LYS A 255 14.54 28.98 -22.53
N HIS A 256 15.36 28.21 -23.26
CA HIS A 256 14.89 27.10 -24.07
C HIS A 256 14.16 26.03 -23.25
N ASN A 257 14.71 25.65 -22.08
CA ASN A 257 14.08 24.68 -21.19
C ASN A 257 12.74 25.19 -20.63
N ASN A 258 12.59 26.50 -20.40
CA ASN A 258 11.32 27.11 -20.01
C ASN A 258 10.30 27.10 -21.17
N GLU A 259 10.71 27.40 -22.40
CA GLU A 259 9.86 27.28 -23.59
C GLU A 259 9.38 25.83 -23.79
N VAL A 260 10.30 24.86 -23.76
CA VAL A 260 10.02 23.41 -23.78
C VAL A 260 9.03 23.02 -22.68
N LYS A 261 9.24 23.47 -21.44
CA LYS A 261 8.35 23.20 -20.31
C LYS A 261 6.95 23.73 -20.56
N ASN A 262 6.81 24.94 -21.13
CA ASN A 262 5.52 25.55 -21.43
C ASN A 262 4.77 24.76 -22.52
N VAL A 263 5.45 24.35 -23.61
CA VAL A 263 4.83 23.53 -24.67
C VAL A 263 4.42 22.16 -24.13
N ARG A 264 5.27 21.49 -23.33
CA ARG A 264 4.91 20.24 -22.65
C ARG A 264 3.68 20.41 -21.78
N GLN A 265 3.57 21.49 -21.01
CA GLN A 265 2.41 21.75 -20.16
C GLN A 265 1.13 21.97 -20.97
N ALA A 266 1.19 22.70 -22.08
CA ALA A 266 0.04 22.84 -22.98
C ALA A 266 -0.45 21.48 -23.52
N LEU A 267 0.46 20.61 -24.00
CA LEU A 267 0.12 19.26 -24.48
C LEU A 267 -0.44 18.35 -23.38
N LYS A 268 0.11 18.42 -22.16
CA LYS A 268 -0.42 17.66 -21.00
C LYS A 268 -1.81 18.15 -20.59
N ARG A 269 -2.05 19.46 -20.64
CA ARG A 269 -3.35 20.10 -20.29
C ARG A 269 -4.45 19.84 -21.32
N ALA A 270 -4.11 19.59 -22.59
CA ALA A 270 -5.04 19.29 -23.67
C ALA A 270 -5.18 17.79 -24.00
N PHE A 271 -4.55 16.89 -23.22
CA PHE A 271 -4.30 15.49 -23.62
C PHE A 271 -5.51 14.72 -24.18
N THR A 272 -6.71 14.91 -23.64
CA THR A 272 -7.94 14.22 -24.11
C THR A 272 -8.86 15.05 -25.01
N ASP A 273 -8.42 16.23 -25.46
CA ASP A 273 -9.20 17.06 -26.39
C ASP A 273 -9.26 16.43 -27.80
N PRO A 274 -10.23 16.80 -28.65
CA PRO A 274 -10.38 16.24 -30.00
C PRO A 274 -9.10 16.40 -30.84
N GLY A 275 -8.68 15.33 -31.52
CA GLY A 275 -7.45 15.27 -32.29
C GLY A 275 -6.16 15.09 -31.47
N GLN A 276 -6.23 15.06 -30.14
CA GLN A 276 -5.05 14.84 -29.29
C GLN A 276 -4.82 13.35 -29.01
N PRO A 277 -3.58 12.91 -28.70
CA PRO A 277 -3.26 11.49 -28.58
C PRO A 277 -4.04 10.73 -27.49
N GLY A 278 -4.62 11.43 -26.52
CA GLY A 278 -5.46 10.88 -25.47
C GLY A 278 -6.96 10.96 -25.72
N GLU A 279 -7.43 11.40 -26.91
CA GLU A 279 -8.86 11.60 -27.21
C GLU A 279 -9.74 10.39 -26.83
N MET A 280 -9.25 9.17 -27.04
CA MET A 280 -9.98 7.95 -26.67
C MET A 280 -10.34 7.84 -25.18
N PHE A 281 -9.60 8.55 -24.30
CA PHE A 281 -9.85 8.61 -22.86
C PHE A 281 -10.81 9.76 -22.46
N ARG A 282 -11.35 10.53 -23.42
CA ARG A 282 -12.27 11.65 -23.14
C ARG A 282 -13.56 11.23 -22.40
N GLY A 283 -13.99 9.98 -22.55
CA GLY A 283 -15.07 9.41 -21.73
C GLY A 283 -14.70 9.33 -20.24
N ILE A 284 -13.48 8.92 -19.94
CA ILE A 284 -12.96 8.81 -18.56
C ILE A 284 -12.66 10.20 -17.99
N PHE A 285 -12.13 11.13 -18.81
CA PHE A 285 -12.00 12.55 -18.44
C PHE A 285 -13.33 13.13 -17.93
N LYS A 286 -14.44 12.89 -18.65
CA LYS A 286 -15.77 13.32 -18.22
C LYS A 286 -16.17 12.69 -16.89
N GLN A 287 -16.04 11.36 -16.75
CA GLN A 287 -16.36 10.67 -15.48
C GLN A 287 -15.57 11.21 -14.28
N LEU A 288 -14.28 11.50 -14.45
CA LEU A 288 -13.44 12.11 -13.42
C LEU A 288 -13.92 13.53 -13.06
N LYS A 289 -14.18 14.37 -14.07
CA LYS A 289 -14.71 15.72 -13.87
C LYS A 289 -16.08 15.72 -13.18
N ASP A 290 -17.00 14.86 -13.62
CA ASP A 290 -18.34 14.73 -13.05
C ASP A 290 -18.27 14.29 -11.57
N THR A 291 -17.31 13.43 -11.22
CA THR A 291 -17.08 12.97 -9.84
C THR A 291 -16.47 14.07 -8.94
N LEU A 292 -15.57 14.88 -9.50
CA LEU A 292 -14.97 16.04 -8.83
C LEU A 292 -15.92 17.24 -8.75
N THR A 293 -16.95 17.30 -9.58
CA THR A 293 -17.97 18.34 -9.55
C THR A 293 -18.83 18.20 -8.28
N LEU A 294 -19.22 19.32 -7.68
CA LEU A 294 -20.14 19.34 -6.55
C LEU A 294 -21.57 19.01 -7.07
N PRO A 295 -22.34 18.13 -6.40
CA PRO A 295 -23.70 17.80 -6.84
C PRO A 295 -24.58 19.04 -6.97
N GLU A 296 -25.45 19.09 -7.97
CA GLU A 296 -26.24 20.29 -8.30
C GLU A 296 -27.05 20.80 -7.10
N ALA A 297 -27.67 19.89 -6.35
CA ALA A 297 -28.41 20.19 -5.12
C ALA A 297 -27.58 20.86 -4.02
N CYS A 298 -26.25 20.69 -4.03
CA CYS A 298 -25.33 21.25 -3.05
C CYS A 298 -24.77 22.63 -3.45
N LYS A 299 -24.85 23.03 -4.73
CA LYS A 299 -24.19 24.25 -5.24
C LYS A 299 -24.73 25.53 -4.61
N ALA A 300 -26.04 25.65 -4.45
CA ALA A 300 -26.66 26.82 -3.81
C ALA A 300 -26.20 26.97 -2.35
N ALA A 301 -26.18 25.88 -1.59
CA ALA A 301 -25.69 25.88 -0.21
C ALA A 301 -24.19 26.20 -0.12
N ALA A 302 -23.39 25.71 -1.06
CA ALA A 302 -21.95 26.02 -1.14
C ALA A 302 -21.68 27.50 -1.40
N GLN A 303 -22.43 28.13 -2.31
CA GLN A 303 -22.31 29.56 -2.61
C GLN A 303 -22.75 30.46 -1.45
N GLN A 304 -23.69 30.00 -0.62
CA GLN A 304 -24.18 30.72 0.57
C GLN A 304 -23.28 30.53 1.81
N SER A 305 -22.33 29.58 1.78
CA SER A 305 -21.38 29.37 2.87
C SER A 305 -20.40 30.54 3.00
N SER A 306 -20.03 30.88 4.24
CA SER A 306 -18.93 31.80 4.52
C SER A 306 -17.57 31.30 3.98
N LEU A 307 -17.46 29.99 3.73
CA LEU A 307 -16.32 29.33 3.10
C LEU A 307 -16.59 28.98 1.63
N GLY A 308 -17.56 29.63 0.99
CA GLY A 308 -17.93 29.38 -0.42
C GLY A 308 -16.79 29.55 -1.43
N TYR A 309 -15.69 30.21 -1.03
CA TYR A 309 -14.46 30.30 -1.82
C TYR A 309 -13.84 28.92 -2.12
N LEU A 310 -14.03 27.93 -1.24
CA LEU A 310 -13.58 26.55 -1.46
C LEU A 310 -14.28 25.88 -2.65
N PHE A 311 -15.49 26.36 -3.00
CA PHE A 311 -16.37 25.80 -4.03
C PHE A 311 -16.61 26.79 -5.18
N ALA A 312 -15.79 27.83 -5.32
CA ALA A 312 -16.03 28.95 -6.25
C ALA A 312 -16.20 28.52 -7.73
N HIS A 313 -15.65 27.37 -8.12
CA HIS A 313 -15.76 26.80 -9.47
C HIS A 313 -16.85 25.72 -9.59
N GLY A 314 -17.65 25.47 -8.54
CA GLY A 314 -18.67 24.41 -8.51
C GLY A 314 -18.08 23.01 -8.34
N GLU A 315 -16.83 22.91 -7.93
CA GLU A 315 -16.04 21.69 -7.77
C GLU A 315 -15.82 21.38 -6.28
N ARG A 316 -15.54 20.13 -5.95
CA ARG A 316 -15.15 19.67 -4.60
C ARG A 316 -13.68 19.97 -4.37
N HIS A 317 -13.33 20.38 -3.15
CA HIS A 317 -11.93 20.65 -2.81
C HIS A 317 -11.22 19.38 -2.31
N ILE A 318 -11.72 18.74 -1.24
CA ILE A 318 -11.30 17.40 -0.80
C ILE A 318 -12.08 16.28 -1.51
N LEU A 319 -11.40 15.17 -1.82
CA LEU A 319 -11.96 14.00 -2.50
C LEU A 319 -13.08 13.29 -1.69
N PRO A 320 -14.19 12.86 -2.34
CA PRO A 320 -15.27 12.12 -1.67
C PRO A 320 -14.83 10.83 -0.98
N SER A 321 -13.87 10.10 -1.57
CA SER A 321 -13.35 8.84 -1.04
C SER A 321 -12.63 9.02 0.29
N PHE A 322 -12.08 10.20 0.55
CA PHE A 322 -11.45 10.54 1.83
C PHE A 322 -12.51 10.82 2.91
N PHE A 323 -13.54 11.62 2.61
CA PHE A 323 -14.67 11.79 3.54
C PHE A 323 -15.38 10.47 3.85
N ASN A 324 -15.51 9.58 2.86
CA ASN A 324 -16.04 8.24 3.06
C ASN A 324 -15.19 7.37 3.99
N LEU A 325 -13.85 7.53 3.99
CA LEU A 325 -12.99 6.92 5.00
C LEU A 325 -13.32 7.45 6.40
N LEU A 326 -13.45 8.76 6.59
CA LEU A 326 -13.77 9.34 7.90
C LEU A 326 -15.13 8.84 8.43
N ILE A 327 -16.16 8.82 7.56
CA ILE A 327 -17.49 8.28 7.88
C ILE A 327 -17.41 6.79 8.25
N HIS A 328 -16.61 6.01 7.51
CA HIS A 328 -16.39 4.59 7.82
C HIS A 328 -15.68 4.41 9.18
N LEU A 329 -14.62 5.17 9.47
CA LEU A 329 -13.89 5.11 10.74
C LEU A 329 -14.77 5.46 11.95
N GLN A 330 -15.63 6.47 11.83
CA GLN A 330 -16.60 6.82 12.88
C GLN A 330 -17.66 5.72 13.05
N LYS A 331 -18.27 5.23 11.97
CA LYS A 331 -19.26 4.13 12.01
C LYS A 331 -18.69 2.82 12.57
N GLN A 332 -17.41 2.55 12.35
CA GLN A 332 -16.69 1.40 12.88
C GLN A 332 -16.22 1.58 14.33
N GLU A 333 -16.50 2.75 14.94
CA GLU A 333 -16.04 3.07 16.29
C GLU A 333 -14.51 2.88 16.43
N ARG A 334 -13.77 3.37 15.42
CA ARG A 334 -12.32 3.20 15.33
C ARG A 334 -11.60 4.29 16.11
N ASP A 335 -10.52 3.92 16.79
CA ASP A 335 -9.58 4.89 17.35
C ASP A 335 -8.56 5.30 16.28
N PHE A 336 -8.54 6.57 15.91
CA PHE A 336 -7.67 7.11 14.87
C PHE A 336 -7.26 8.58 15.10
N THR A 337 -6.00 8.88 14.79
CA THR A 337 -5.50 10.25 14.59
C THR A 337 -5.33 10.50 13.11
N LEU A 338 -5.73 11.69 12.66
CA LEU A 338 -5.54 12.17 11.30
C LEU A 338 -4.43 13.23 11.27
N VAL A 339 -3.48 13.11 10.35
CA VAL A 339 -2.35 14.05 10.23
C VAL A 339 -2.17 14.46 8.77
N PHE A 340 -2.63 15.65 8.41
CA PHE A 340 -2.36 16.23 7.10
C PHE A 340 -0.88 16.63 6.99
N ARG A 341 -0.28 16.41 5.83
CA ARG A 341 1.11 16.70 5.49
C ARG A 341 1.13 17.49 4.19
N THR A 342 2.01 18.47 4.07
CA THR A 342 2.29 19.12 2.78
C THR A 342 3.61 19.86 2.81
N PHE A 343 4.27 19.95 1.66
CA PHE A 343 5.38 20.88 1.43
C PHE A 343 4.92 22.32 1.09
N GLY A 344 3.66 22.46 0.66
CA GLY A 344 3.04 23.69 0.18
C GLY A 344 2.44 24.56 1.29
N SER A 345 1.36 25.27 0.94
CA SER A 345 0.67 26.25 1.80
C SER A 345 -0.79 25.91 2.06
N ASP A 346 -1.26 24.79 1.54
CA ASP A 346 -2.68 24.41 1.37
C ASP A 346 -3.37 23.95 2.68
N ILE A 347 -2.71 24.14 3.83
CA ILE A 347 -3.21 23.72 5.15
C ILE A 347 -4.44 24.52 5.58
N ALA A 348 -4.50 25.82 5.23
CA ALA A 348 -5.58 26.69 5.65
C ALA A 348 -6.94 26.23 5.10
N GLU A 349 -6.96 25.89 3.82
CA GLU A 349 -8.14 25.50 3.07
C GLU A 349 -8.61 24.09 3.47
N VAL A 350 -7.67 23.17 3.71
CA VAL A 350 -7.97 21.84 4.28
C VAL A 350 -8.53 21.95 5.70
N VAL A 351 -7.98 22.84 6.54
CA VAL A 351 -8.52 23.08 7.89
C VAL A 351 -9.95 23.63 7.81
N ASP A 352 -10.20 24.61 6.94
CA ASP A 352 -11.52 25.22 6.76
C ASP A 352 -12.57 24.18 6.27
N GLU A 353 -12.25 23.36 5.26
CA GLU A 353 -13.18 22.34 4.74
C GLU A 353 -13.42 21.19 5.75
N ILE A 354 -12.39 20.74 6.46
CA ILE A 354 -12.51 19.70 7.50
C ILE A 354 -13.33 20.21 8.69
N ASN A 355 -13.16 21.47 9.10
CA ASN A 355 -14.00 22.08 10.14
C ASN A 355 -15.46 22.15 9.72
N MET A 356 -15.72 22.53 8.46
CA MET A 356 -17.06 22.60 7.89
C MET A 356 -17.69 21.20 7.77
N PHE A 357 -16.91 20.16 7.44
CA PHE A 357 -17.35 18.76 7.44
C PHE A 357 -17.65 18.25 8.86
N ALA A 358 -16.73 18.47 9.80
CA ALA A 358 -16.84 18.04 11.20
C ALA A 358 -18.06 18.63 11.91
N THR A 359 -18.40 19.89 11.62
CA THR A 359 -19.59 20.59 12.17
C THR A 359 -20.88 20.32 11.39
N GLY A 360 -20.81 19.53 10.31
CA GLY A 360 -21.97 19.23 9.44
C GLY A 360 -22.51 20.44 8.69
N GLN A 361 -21.68 21.46 8.48
CA GLN A 361 -21.97 22.62 7.65
C GLN A 361 -21.60 22.36 6.17
N HIS A 362 -20.92 21.25 5.88
CA HIS A 362 -20.44 20.93 4.53
C HIS A 362 -21.61 20.61 3.57
N PRO A 363 -21.75 21.30 2.42
CA PRO A 363 -22.91 21.19 1.53
C PRO A 363 -23.25 19.76 1.06
N ALA A 364 -22.23 18.91 0.86
CA ALA A 364 -22.41 17.51 0.46
C ALA A 364 -22.50 16.50 1.63
N TYR A 365 -22.31 16.93 2.89
CA TYR A 365 -22.29 16.06 4.07
C TYR A 365 -23.00 16.69 5.30
N PRO A 366 -24.23 17.23 5.16
CA PRO A 366 -24.91 17.99 6.22
C PRO A 366 -25.31 17.16 7.44
N GLU A 367 -25.33 15.83 7.33
CA GLU A 367 -25.70 14.89 8.41
C GLU A 367 -24.50 14.43 9.26
N VAL A 368 -23.26 14.65 8.81
CA VAL A 368 -22.07 14.19 9.54
C VAL A 368 -21.80 15.12 10.74
N ARG A 369 -21.45 14.56 11.89
CA ARG A 369 -20.91 15.31 13.05
C ARG A 369 -19.69 14.59 13.59
N MET A 370 -18.56 15.30 13.63
CA MET A 370 -17.26 14.89 14.16
C MET A 370 -16.62 16.08 14.88
N ASP A 371 -17.42 16.81 15.66
CA ASP A 371 -17.10 18.05 16.38
C ASP A 371 -16.97 17.83 17.90
N GLY A 372 -16.77 16.58 18.32
CA GLY A 372 -16.69 16.18 19.72
C GLY A 372 -18.04 15.99 20.42
N SER A 373 -19.17 16.27 19.76
CA SER A 373 -20.52 16.07 20.34
C SER A 373 -20.85 14.61 20.64
N ASP A 374 -20.21 13.66 19.96
CA ASP A 374 -20.28 12.21 20.24
C ASP A 374 -19.38 11.77 21.43
N GLY A 375 -18.66 12.71 22.05
CA GLY A 375 -17.71 12.45 23.13
C GLY A 375 -16.40 11.76 22.71
N ARG A 376 -16.20 11.49 21.42
CA ARG A 376 -15.08 10.68 20.89
C ARG A 376 -14.28 11.37 19.79
N THR A 377 -14.96 11.84 18.76
CA THR A 377 -14.37 12.30 17.50
C THR A 377 -14.56 13.80 17.33
N ASP A 378 -13.47 14.54 17.48
CA ASP A 378 -13.39 15.97 17.21
C ASP A 378 -12.28 16.22 16.18
N LEU A 379 -12.65 16.33 14.91
CA LEU A 379 -11.70 16.62 13.82
C LEU A 379 -11.55 18.12 13.56
N ARG A 380 -12.17 18.98 14.38
CA ARG A 380 -11.99 20.43 14.25
C ARG A 380 -10.55 20.81 14.58
N MET A 381 -9.98 21.66 13.75
CA MET A 381 -8.63 22.18 13.87
C MET A 381 -8.65 23.70 13.99
N SER A 382 -7.85 24.19 14.92
CA SER A 382 -7.47 25.60 15.05
C SER A 382 -5.97 25.75 14.84
N ILE A 383 -5.55 26.83 14.19
CA ILE A 383 -4.15 27.21 14.01
C ILE A 383 -3.90 28.35 15.00
N PRO A 384 -2.94 28.23 15.95
CA PRO A 384 -1.82 27.28 15.96
C PRO A 384 -2.02 25.90 16.62
N GLU A 385 -3.04 25.66 17.44
CA GLU A 385 -3.08 24.57 18.43
C GLU A 385 -2.99 23.15 17.83
N HIS A 386 -3.45 23.01 16.58
CA HIS A 386 -3.52 21.77 15.81
C HIS A 386 -2.52 21.72 14.64
N SER A 387 -1.62 22.70 14.53
CA SER A 387 -0.64 22.79 13.45
C SER A 387 0.81 22.67 13.91
N ALA A 388 1.67 22.23 12.99
CA ALA A 388 3.11 22.16 13.23
C ALA A 388 3.93 22.45 11.96
N CYS A 389 5.20 22.81 12.12
CA CYS A 389 6.12 23.03 11.02
C CYS A 389 7.43 22.26 11.26
N PHE A 390 7.83 21.43 10.30
CA PHE A 390 9.18 20.89 10.26
C PHE A 390 10.15 21.92 9.68
N LEU A 391 11.40 21.85 10.14
CA LEU A 391 12.58 22.38 9.48
C LEU A 391 13.60 21.24 9.38
N ARG A 392 14.22 21.08 8.21
CA ARG A 392 15.29 20.10 8.01
C ARG A 392 16.50 20.75 7.34
N THR A 393 17.69 20.40 7.80
CA THR A 393 18.98 20.85 7.24
C THR A 393 19.93 19.67 7.05
N THR A 394 19.75 18.59 7.82
CA THR A 394 20.43 17.29 7.65
C THR A 394 19.41 16.15 7.62
N ALA A 395 19.86 14.96 7.21
CA ALA A 395 19.07 13.73 7.31
C ALA A 395 19.16 13.08 8.71
N LYS A 396 19.90 13.69 9.64
CA LYS A 396 20.16 13.21 11.00
C LYS A 396 19.25 13.92 12.02
N PRO A 397 19.21 13.48 13.29
CA PRO A 397 18.46 14.17 14.34
C PRO A 397 18.92 15.62 14.54
N ASP A 398 20.24 15.86 14.50
CA ASP A 398 20.89 17.16 14.75
C ASP A 398 20.41 18.33 13.87
N GLY A 399 19.98 18.04 12.65
CA GLY A 399 19.46 18.99 11.67
C GLY A 399 17.99 18.79 11.36
N SER A 400 17.23 18.18 12.27
CA SER A 400 15.78 18.06 12.18
C SER A 400 15.12 18.79 13.35
N HIS A 401 14.12 19.62 13.06
CA HIS A 401 13.39 20.39 14.06
C HIS A 401 11.89 20.32 13.76
N LEU A 402 11.07 20.29 14.81
CA LEU A 402 9.61 20.41 14.72
C LEU A 402 9.17 21.51 15.67
N LEU A 403 8.40 22.48 15.19
CA LEU A 403 7.64 23.38 16.05
C LEU A 403 6.19 22.90 16.04
N LEU A 404 5.71 22.36 17.16
CA LEU A 404 4.28 22.20 17.41
C LEU A 404 3.69 23.55 17.80
N GLY A 405 2.46 23.88 17.39
CA GLY A 405 1.92 25.23 17.61
C GLY A 405 2.37 26.24 16.55
N ALA A 406 2.64 25.79 15.32
CA ALA A 406 3.11 26.68 14.26
C ALA A 406 1.96 27.55 13.71
N ASP A 407 2.13 28.86 13.72
CA ASP A 407 1.14 29.84 13.27
C ASP A 407 0.99 29.90 11.74
N ARG A 408 -0.01 30.66 11.26
CA ARG A 408 -0.25 30.82 9.81
C ARG A 408 0.96 31.40 9.07
N ALA A 409 1.74 32.30 9.69
CA ALA A 409 2.90 32.92 9.06
C ALA A 409 4.04 31.91 8.81
N LEU A 410 4.34 31.04 9.77
CA LEU A 410 5.35 29.99 9.63
C LEU A 410 4.92 28.90 8.64
N LEU A 411 3.65 28.51 8.64
CA LEU A 411 3.12 27.48 7.73
C LEU A 411 3.26 27.88 6.25
N VAL A 412 3.04 29.15 5.90
CA VAL A 412 3.19 29.63 4.51
C VAL A 412 4.59 30.15 4.18
N SER A 413 5.50 30.25 5.16
CA SER A 413 6.82 30.85 4.95
C SER A 413 7.72 30.02 4.03
N LYS A 414 8.20 30.65 2.95
CA LYS A 414 9.23 30.08 2.04
C LYS A 414 10.64 30.04 2.66
N LYS A 415 10.86 30.72 3.79
CA LYS A 415 12.16 30.84 4.47
C LYS A 415 11.98 30.64 5.98
N VAL A 416 11.81 29.38 6.39
CA VAL A 416 11.86 29.00 7.81
C VAL A 416 13.31 28.68 8.18
N THR A 417 13.79 29.21 9.30
CA THR A 417 15.13 28.95 9.83
C THR A 417 15.03 28.47 11.28
N LYS A 418 16.14 27.95 11.84
CA LYS A 418 16.17 27.47 13.22
C LYS A 418 15.77 28.58 14.22
N GLY A 419 16.35 29.77 14.05
CA GLY A 419 16.01 30.95 14.86
C GLY A 419 14.56 31.42 14.71
N CYS A 420 13.88 31.12 13.60
CA CYS A 420 12.44 31.39 13.48
C CYS A 420 11.60 30.48 14.40
N LEU A 421 12.03 29.23 14.59
CA LEU A 421 11.34 28.28 15.47
C LEU A 421 11.67 28.53 16.94
N GLU A 422 12.92 28.89 17.24
CA GLU A 422 13.37 29.27 18.59
C GLU A 422 12.64 30.53 19.05
N ALA A 423 12.63 31.61 18.26
CA ALA A 423 11.93 32.85 18.60
C ALA A 423 10.41 32.67 18.76
N ALA A 424 9.79 31.76 18.00
CA ALA A 424 8.38 31.42 18.17
C ALA A 424 8.14 30.74 19.53
N ALA A 425 8.93 29.73 19.88
CA ALA A 425 8.82 29.04 21.17
C ALA A 425 9.14 29.97 22.36
N GLU A 426 10.14 30.85 22.24
CA GLU A 426 10.46 31.88 23.24
C GLU A 426 9.32 32.89 23.44
N ALA A 427 8.58 33.23 22.38
CA ALA A 427 7.38 34.05 22.45
C ALA A 427 6.14 33.28 23.00
N GLY A 428 6.29 32.03 23.42
CA GLY A 428 5.20 31.16 23.86
C GLY A 428 4.34 30.59 22.72
N LEU A 429 4.73 30.82 21.46
CA LEU A 429 4.05 30.33 20.26
C LEU A 429 4.55 28.91 19.93
N GLY A 430 4.13 27.96 20.77
CA GLY A 430 4.33 26.54 20.54
C GLY A 430 5.55 25.92 21.24
N GLN A 431 5.88 24.70 20.84
CA GLN A 431 6.95 23.88 21.44
C GLN A 431 7.95 23.46 20.37
N HIS A 432 9.21 23.90 20.52
CA HIS A 432 10.31 23.54 19.63
C HIS A 432 10.97 22.22 20.10
N LEU A 433 11.02 21.24 19.19
CA LEU A 433 11.53 19.90 19.43
C LEU A 433 12.72 19.62 18.51
N THR A 434 13.78 19.03 19.07
CA THR A 434 15.12 18.92 18.44
C THR A 434 15.67 17.49 18.39
N SER A 435 14.92 16.49 18.88
CA SER A 435 15.28 15.07 18.78
C SER A 435 14.11 14.25 18.22
N PHE A 436 14.42 13.14 17.54
CA PHE A 436 13.39 12.26 16.98
C PHE A 436 12.48 11.67 18.06
N GLN A 437 13.04 11.28 19.21
CA GLN A 437 12.26 10.75 20.33
C GLN A 437 11.26 11.79 20.86
N ALA A 438 11.66 13.06 20.99
CA ALA A 438 10.76 14.12 21.44
C ALA A 438 9.67 14.44 20.40
N MET A 439 10.03 14.49 19.11
CA MET A 439 9.07 14.70 18.01
C MET A 439 8.03 13.58 17.95
N HIS A 440 8.47 12.33 18.02
CA HIS A 440 7.60 11.15 17.99
C HIS A 440 6.70 11.11 19.22
N ALA A 441 7.26 11.25 20.43
CA ALA A 441 6.50 11.25 21.66
C ALA A 441 5.41 12.33 21.68
N ALA A 442 5.70 13.53 21.18
CA ALA A 442 4.70 14.60 21.14
C ALA A 442 3.59 14.35 20.08
N ILE A 443 3.89 13.68 18.96
CA ILE A 443 2.87 13.21 18.01
C ILE A 443 2.02 12.08 18.64
N MET A 444 2.63 11.15 19.38
CA MET A 444 1.90 10.08 20.10
C MET A 444 1.01 10.65 21.21
N GLN A 445 1.50 11.60 22.02
CA GLN A 445 0.72 12.26 23.06
C GLN A 445 -0.50 13.00 22.47
N LYS A 446 -0.31 13.69 21.34
CA LYS A 446 -1.43 14.30 20.58
C LYS A 446 -2.39 13.24 20.05
N ALA A 447 -1.91 12.05 19.69
CA ALA A 447 -2.75 10.93 19.30
C ALA A 447 -3.54 10.30 20.47
N GLU A 448 -3.03 10.28 21.69
CA GLU A 448 -3.72 9.72 22.86
C GLU A 448 -4.95 10.54 23.31
N SER A 449 -5.07 11.79 22.87
CA SER A 449 -6.12 12.74 23.28
C SER A 449 -7.54 12.52 22.70
N GLY A 450 -7.85 11.29 22.27
CA GLY A 450 -9.08 10.94 21.54
C GLY A 450 -8.94 11.12 20.03
N ASN A 451 -10.01 10.92 19.26
CA ASN A 451 -9.92 11.03 17.79
C ASN A 451 -9.81 12.49 17.36
N ARG A 452 -8.67 12.88 16.79
CA ARG A 452 -8.28 14.28 16.50
C ARG A 452 -7.60 14.39 15.13
N ALA A 453 -7.67 15.60 14.56
CA ALA A 453 -6.95 15.98 13.34
C ALA A 453 -5.84 16.99 13.64
N TYR A 454 -4.75 16.91 12.87
CA TYR A 454 -3.60 17.81 12.93
C TYR A 454 -3.07 18.10 11.51
N ALA A 455 -2.39 19.23 11.32
CA ALA A 455 -1.74 19.57 10.06
C ALA A 455 -0.26 19.93 10.26
N ILE A 456 0.64 19.27 9.52
CA ILE A 456 2.08 19.50 9.61
C ILE A 456 2.64 19.93 8.26
N ARG A 457 3.27 21.11 8.24
CA ARG A 457 4.00 21.59 7.08
C ARG A 457 5.42 21.02 7.07
N ASP A 458 5.76 20.29 6.01
CA ASP A 458 7.07 19.73 5.75
C ASP A 458 8.02 20.73 5.06
N TYR A 459 9.33 20.51 5.18
CA TYR A 459 10.34 21.49 4.75
C TYR A 459 10.88 21.26 3.34
N TYR A 460 10.19 21.84 2.34
CA TYR A 460 10.51 21.71 0.91
C TYR A 460 11.95 22.06 0.51
N PRO A 461 12.58 23.14 1.01
CA PRO A 461 13.90 23.55 0.52
C PRO A 461 14.99 22.49 0.71
N PHE A 462 14.92 21.71 1.79
CA PHE A 462 15.89 20.62 2.02
C PHE A 462 15.70 19.48 1.02
N TRP A 463 14.47 18.99 0.86
CA TRP A 463 14.13 17.94 -0.10
C TRP A 463 14.57 18.34 -1.53
N LYS A 464 14.22 19.56 -1.97
CA LYS A 464 14.64 20.09 -3.26
C LYS A 464 16.17 20.14 -3.42
N SER A 465 16.89 20.67 -2.42
CA SER A 465 18.36 20.78 -2.45
C SER A 465 19.11 19.43 -2.49
N ARG A 466 18.41 18.33 -2.23
CA ARG A 466 18.93 16.96 -2.25
C ARG A 466 18.41 16.14 -3.42
N ASN A 467 17.99 16.82 -4.50
CA ASN A 467 17.41 16.21 -5.71
C ASN A 467 16.23 15.30 -5.39
N GLU A 468 15.36 15.77 -4.49
CA GLU A 468 14.06 15.17 -4.16
C GLU A 468 14.18 13.69 -3.71
N ARG A 469 15.31 13.36 -3.07
CA ARG A 469 15.59 12.03 -2.50
C ARG A 469 14.85 11.81 -1.18
N SER A 470 14.40 10.57 -0.96
CA SER A 470 13.63 10.16 0.24
C SER A 470 14.27 10.56 1.56
N ARG A 471 15.59 10.40 1.70
CA ARG A 471 16.34 10.79 2.92
C ARG A 471 16.26 12.28 3.30
N ALA A 472 15.76 13.14 2.41
CA ALA A 472 15.54 14.56 2.65
C ALA A 472 14.05 14.96 2.65
N GLY A 473 13.16 13.98 2.48
CA GLY A 473 11.73 14.17 2.35
C GLY A 473 11.00 14.38 3.68
N LYS A 474 9.68 14.16 3.64
CA LYS A 474 8.75 14.26 4.78
C LYS A 474 9.15 13.25 5.84
N LEU A 475 9.49 13.71 7.05
CA LEU A 475 9.99 12.83 8.11
C LEU A 475 8.83 12.03 8.73
N LEU A 476 8.97 10.71 8.73
CA LEU A 476 8.10 9.77 9.42
C LEU A 476 8.93 8.93 10.40
N LEU A 477 8.59 9.01 11.69
CA LEU A 477 9.27 8.30 12.77
C LEU A 477 8.40 7.13 13.21
N LEU A 478 8.93 5.91 13.07
CA LEU A 478 8.25 4.69 13.47
C LEU A 478 8.91 4.10 14.71
N ASP A 479 8.08 3.78 15.71
CA ASP A 479 8.45 2.86 16.78
C ASP A 479 7.98 1.46 16.36
N ARG A 480 8.94 0.54 16.17
CA ARG A 480 8.63 -0.85 15.81
C ARG A 480 8.24 -1.72 17.00
N ALA A 481 8.58 -1.31 18.23
CA ALA A 481 8.25 -2.03 19.46
C ALA A 481 6.84 -1.66 19.97
N ASN A 482 6.32 -0.49 19.61
CA ASN A 482 4.95 -0.10 19.91
C ASN A 482 3.94 -0.89 19.07
N GLU A 483 3.32 -1.91 19.67
CA GLU A 483 2.25 -2.69 19.03
C GLU A 483 0.87 -2.02 19.09
N ASP A 484 0.64 -1.12 20.05
CA ASP A 484 -0.63 -0.43 20.29
C ASP A 484 -0.92 0.71 19.29
N VAL A 485 0.00 0.99 18.37
CA VAL A 485 -0.17 2.00 17.30
C VAL A 485 0.12 1.39 15.93
N ILE A 486 -0.65 1.81 14.93
CA ILE A 486 -0.44 1.51 13.49
C ILE A 486 -0.37 2.84 12.75
N GLN A 487 0.84 3.23 12.33
CA GLN A 487 1.07 4.44 11.53
C GLN A 487 1.10 4.10 10.03
N ILE A 488 0.35 4.83 9.21
CA ILE A 488 0.31 4.68 7.74
C ILE A 488 0.43 6.07 7.09
N PHE A 489 1.25 6.19 6.04
CA PHE A 489 1.46 7.41 5.27
C PHE A 489 1.02 7.20 3.82
N PHE A 490 0.13 8.09 3.36
CA PHE A 490 -0.47 8.12 2.04
C PHE A 490 0.08 9.32 1.25
N ASP A 491 0.65 9.07 0.08
CA ASP A 491 1.24 10.11 -0.79
C ASP A 491 1.32 9.59 -2.25
N ASP A 492 0.96 10.39 -3.24
CA ASP A 492 0.98 9.98 -4.66
C ASP A 492 2.40 9.83 -5.23
N ASN A 493 3.39 10.51 -4.64
CA ASN A 493 4.77 10.54 -5.12
C ASN A 493 5.65 9.39 -4.56
N ILE A 494 5.13 8.57 -3.64
CA ILE A 494 5.76 7.29 -3.28
C ILE A 494 5.84 6.41 -4.55
N GLY A 495 7.00 5.82 -4.81
CA GLY A 495 7.24 4.96 -5.97
C GLY A 495 7.29 3.48 -5.63
N HIS A 496 7.12 2.61 -6.62
CA HIS A 496 7.08 1.14 -6.43
C HIS A 496 8.41 0.52 -5.98
N GLY A 497 9.53 1.18 -6.27
CA GLY A 497 10.87 0.76 -5.85
C GLY A 497 11.51 1.65 -4.78
N SER A 498 10.88 2.76 -4.39
CA SER A 498 11.49 3.78 -3.54
C SER A 498 10.47 4.72 -2.91
N ALA A 499 10.70 5.09 -1.64
CA ALA A 499 9.82 6.01 -0.92
C ALA A 499 9.73 7.42 -1.54
N ASN A 500 10.75 7.84 -2.31
CA ASN A 500 10.93 9.14 -3.00
C ASN A 500 10.78 10.41 -2.13
N ILE A 501 9.60 10.59 -1.55
CA ILE A 501 9.15 11.80 -0.87
C ILE A 501 9.09 11.66 0.66
N VAL A 502 9.10 10.43 1.20
CA VAL A 502 9.06 10.16 2.66
C VAL A 502 10.40 9.62 3.18
N ASP A 503 10.90 10.20 4.27
CA ASP A 503 12.08 9.74 5.03
C ASP A 503 11.58 8.92 6.24
N VAL A 504 11.51 7.60 6.10
CA VAL A 504 11.06 6.72 7.19
C VAL A 504 12.23 6.27 8.03
N ARG A 505 12.17 6.52 9.34
CA ARG A 505 13.23 6.18 10.29
C ARG A 505 12.69 5.45 11.51
N ASP A 506 13.50 4.57 12.05
CA ASP A 506 13.30 4.03 13.38
C ASP A 506 13.55 5.13 14.42
N VAL A 507 12.62 5.31 15.38
CA VAL A 507 12.69 6.42 16.36
C VAL A 507 13.85 6.28 17.34
N MET A 508 14.27 5.06 17.67
CA MET A 508 15.25 4.80 18.71
C MET A 508 16.69 4.94 18.19
N SER A 509 16.98 4.34 17.05
CA SER A 509 18.29 4.39 16.38
C SER A 509 18.48 5.62 15.48
N GLY A 510 17.38 6.18 14.95
CA GLY A 510 17.41 7.23 13.93
C GLY A 510 17.84 6.74 12.53
N GLU A 511 18.09 5.45 12.35
CA GLU A 511 18.46 4.87 11.07
C GLU A 511 17.26 4.76 10.11
N PRO A 512 17.49 4.88 8.79
CA PRO A 512 16.42 4.79 7.80
C PRO A 512 15.96 3.34 7.63
N LEU A 513 14.64 3.12 7.63
CA LEU A 513 14.06 1.80 7.37
C LEU A 513 14.11 1.47 5.87
N ALA A 514 14.35 0.20 5.54
CA ALA A 514 14.40 -0.24 4.15
C ALA A 514 13.01 -0.18 3.50
N PHE A 515 12.92 0.34 2.28
CA PHE A 515 11.62 0.59 1.63
C PHE A 515 10.76 -0.67 1.51
N GLN A 516 11.37 -1.82 1.21
CA GLN A 516 10.71 -3.12 1.14
C GLN A 516 10.03 -3.55 2.45
N ASP A 517 10.50 -3.05 3.60
CA ASP A 517 9.97 -3.42 4.92
C ASP A 517 8.72 -2.61 5.26
N VAL A 518 8.56 -1.42 4.68
CA VAL A 518 7.50 -0.45 5.00
C VAL A 518 6.50 -0.21 3.86
N THR A 519 6.84 -0.54 2.61
CA THR A 519 5.94 -0.41 1.45
C THR A 519 4.78 -1.39 1.51
N GLY A 520 3.57 -0.93 1.15
CA GLY A 520 2.32 -1.68 1.33
C GLY A 520 1.93 -1.90 2.80
N LYS A 521 2.64 -1.26 3.73
CA LYS A 521 2.45 -1.32 5.18
C LYS A 521 2.30 0.09 5.74
N ASN A 522 3.40 0.68 6.20
CA ASN A 522 3.45 2.04 6.74
C ASN A 522 3.54 3.12 5.65
N LEU A 523 3.96 2.76 4.43
CA LEU A 523 3.91 3.61 3.25
C LEU A 523 2.96 3.02 2.22
N LEU A 524 2.05 3.83 1.70
CA LEU A 524 1.23 3.48 0.55
C LEU A 524 1.26 4.60 -0.49
N LYS A 525 1.63 4.23 -1.72
CA LYS A 525 1.42 5.08 -2.89
C LYS A 525 -0.07 5.29 -3.09
N VAL A 526 -0.49 6.56 -3.17
CA VAL A 526 -1.85 6.90 -3.57
C VAL A 526 -1.97 6.93 -5.08
N GLU A 527 -3.11 6.43 -5.54
CA GLU A 527 -3.46 6.27 -6.96
C GLU A 527 -4.60 7.24 -7.30
N PRO A 528 -4.31 8.48 -7.76
CA PRO A 528 -5.31 9.54 -7.76
C PRO A 528 -6.50 9.23 -8.68
N LEU A 529 -6.25 8.53 -9.80
CA LEU A 529 -7.28 8.01 -10.70
C LEU A 529 -8.30 7.12 -9.96
N ASN A 530 -7.79 6.21 -9.13
CA ASN A 530 -8.61 5.30 -8.32
C ASN A 530 -9.20 6.01 -7.10
N ALA A 531 -8.50 6.98 -6.51
CA ALA A 531 -9.01 7.77 -5.39
C ALA A 531 -10.21 8.66 -5.79
N ILE A 532 -10.30 9.10 -7.05
CA ILE A 532 -11.46 9.81 -7.59
C ILE A 532 -12.60 8.83 -7.88
N LEU A 533 -12.35 7.82 -8.74
CA LEU A 533 -13.41 6.91 -9.23
C LEU A 533 -13.89 5.88 -8.21
N ASP A 534 -13.06 5.62 -7.19
CA ASP A 534 -13.20 4.74 -6.03
C ASP A 534 -13.81 5.33 -4.74
N PRO A 535 -15.15 5.41 -4.51
CA PRO A 535 -15.68 5.96 -3.25
C PRO A 535 -15.22 5.25 -1.98
N GLN A 536 -14.70 4.02 -2.08
CA GLN A 536 -14.19 3.20 -0.99
C GLN A 536 -12.68 2.92 -1.12
N TYR A 537 -11.96 3.69 -1.93
CA TYR A 537 -10.51 3.55 -2.15
C TYR A 537 -9.72 3.59 -0.84
N PHE A 538 -9.84 4.69 -0.07
CA PHE A 538 -9.07 4.87 1.16
C PHE A 538 -9.46 3.92 2.29
N VAL A 539 -10.72 3.47 2.34
CA VAL A 539 -11.17 2.42 3.28
C VAL A 539 -10.42 1.11 3.02
N ARG A 540 -10.36 0.66 1.77
CA ARG A 540 -9.60 -0.54 1.39
C ARG A 540 -8.10 -0.36 1.58
N ALA A 541 -7.56 0.83 1.29
CA ALA A 541 -6.16 1.16 1.49
C ALA A 541 -5.73 1.01 2.97
N VAL A 542 -6.46 1.65 3.90
CA VAL A 542 -6.21 1.56 5.35
C VAL A 542 -6.30 0.10 5.83
N HIS A 543 -7.31 -0.65 5.39
CA HIS A 543 -7.49 -2.06 5.75
C HIS A 543 -6.33 -2.94 5.26
N GLN A 544 -5.92 -2.79 3.99
CA GLN A 544 -4.81 -3.57 3.41
C GLN A 544 -3.47 -3.29 4.11
N CYS A 545 -3.15 -2.03 4.38
CA CYS A 545 -1.98 -1.63 5.16
C CYS A 545 -2.01 -2.19 6.58
N THR A 546 -3.16 -2.08 7.27
CA THR A 546 -3.36 -2.61 8.63
C THR A 546 -3.11 -4.12 8.69
N LEU A 547 -3.73 -4.90 7.80
CA LEU A 547 -3.48 -6.35 7.69
C LEU A 547 -2.00 -6.67 7.42
N SER A 548 -1.36 -5.91 6.53
CA SER A 548 0.03 -6.18 6.13
C SER A 548 1.04 -5.86 7.23
N ILE A 549 0.74 -4.88 8.09
CA ILE A 549 1.50 -4.58 9.32
C ILE A 549 1.31 -5.71 10.34
N LEU A 550 0.08 -6.14 10.60
CA LEU A 550 -0.24 -7.19 11.58
C LEU A 550 0.36 -8.55 11.20
N HIS A 551 0.25 -8.96 9.93
CA HIS A 551 0.92 -10.17 9.43
C HIS A 551 2.46 -10.06 9.52
N GLY A 552 3.01 -8.85 9.36
CA GLY A 552 4.44 -8.57 9.58
C GLY A 552 4.86 -8.84 11.02
N ARG A 553 4.14 -8.26 11.99
CA ARG A 553 4.37 -8.48 13.43
C ARG A 553 4.23 -9.94 13.83
N GLU A 554 3.18 -10.63 13.37
CA GLU A 554 3.00 -12.06 13.66
C GLU A 554 4.14 -12.92 13.09
N LYS A 555 4.64 -12.61 11.89
CA LYS A 555 5.80 -13.29 11.31
C LYS A 555 7.07 -13.06 12.15
N GLU A 556 7.30 -11.83 12.61
CA GLU A 556 8.45 -11.48 13.43
C GLU A 556 8.39 -12.15 14.82
N ALA A 557 7.24 -12.13 15.49
CA ALA A 557 7.01 -12.81 16.75
C ALA A 557 7.20 -14.34 16.64
N ASN A 558 6.71 -14.97 15.56
CA ASN A 558 6.93 -16.40 15.32
C ASN A 558 8.41 -16.74 15.08
N LEU A 559 9.16 -15.89 14.36
CA LEU A 559 10.60 -16.08 14.15
C LEU A 559 11.39 -15.92 15.46
N GLN A 560 11.03 -14.94 16.30
CA GLN A 560 11.63 -14.78 17.63
C GLN A 560 11.32 -15.97 18.55
N ALA A 561 10.10 -16.49 18.54
CA ALA A 561 9.73 -17.68 19.30
C ALA A 561 10.53 -18.93 18.86
N ILE A 562 10.78 -19.10 17.56
CA ILE A 562 11.63 -20.18 17.04
C ILE A 562 13.09 -19.98 17.46
N ALA A 563 13.64 -18.76 17.37
CA ALA A 563 15.01 -18.45 17.79
C ALA A 563 15.21 -18.63 19.31
N GLY A 564 14.20 -18.32 20.13
CA GLY A 564 14.20 -18.57 21.58
C GLY A 564 14.11 -20.05 21.98
N LEU A 565 13.73 -20.93 21.06
CA LEU A 565 13.68 -22.39 21.28
C LEU A 565 14.99 -23.11 20.89
N THR A 566 15.94 -22.42 20.27
CA THR A 566 17.29 -22.97 20.05
C THR A 566 18.02 -23.06 21.40
N PRO A 567 18.45 -24.25 21.85
CA PRO A 567 19.19 -24.36 23.11
C PRO A 567 20.49 -23.56 23.01
N GLN A 568 20.70 -22.60 23.91
CA GLN A 568 22.02 -22.01 24.07
C GLN A 568 22.99 -23.12 24.49
N GLY A 569 24.01 -23.37 23.66
CA GLY A 569 24.98 -24.41 23.89
C GLY A 569 25.85 -24.11 25.10
N SER A 570 25.47 -24.63 26.27
CA SER A 570 26.32 -24.65 27.44
C SER A 570 27.50 -25.59 27.20
N SER A 571 28.70 -25.04 27.02
CA SER A 571 29.94 -25.82 26.94
C SER A 571 30.10 -26.73 28.18
N PRO A 572 30.30 -28.04 28.03
CA PRO A 572 30.42 -28.94 29.17
C PRO A 572 31.85 -28.91 29.72
N THR A 573 32.03 -28.31 30.90
CA THR A 573 33.21 -28.59 31.75
C THR A 573 33.02 -29.93 32.44
N HIS A 574 33.95 -30.87 32.23
CA HIS A 574 33.97 -32.18 32.88
C HIS A 574 33.90 -32.10 34.42
N ARG A 575 33.07 -32.95 35.04
CA ARG A 575 33.42 -33.77 36.22
C ARG A 575 32.37 -34.86 36.48
N ASP A 576 32.85 -36.02 36.91
CA ASP A 576 32.09 -37.26 37.11
C ASP A 576 31.31 -37.32 38.44
N GLY A 577 30.26 -38.15 38.53
CA GLY A 577 29.68 -38.47 39.84
C GLY A 577 28.24 -39.05 39.94
N ALA A 578 28.00 -40.26 39.41
CA ALA A 578 26.95 -41.20 39.86
C ALA A 578 25.43 -40.81 39.70
N PRO A 579 24.47 -41.77 39.80
CA PRO A 579 23.17 -41.67 39.13
C PRO A 579 21.95 -41.41 40.03
N GLY A 580 20.98 -40.67 39.50
CA GLY A 580 19.61 -40.57 40.04
C GLY A 580 18.62 -40.28 38.90
N GLY A 581 17.71 -41.20 38.61
CA GLY A 581 16.91 -41.15 37.38
C GLY A 581 15.53 -40.51 37.56
N PHE A 582 15.14 -39.68 36.59
CA PHE A 582 13.74 -39.52 36.18
C PHE A 582 13.65 -39.37 34.65
N ARG A 583 13.26 -40.44 33.95
CA ARG A 583 12.99 -40.41 32.50
C ARG A 583 11.61 -39.79 32.23
N GLN A 584 11.51 -38.47 32.11
CA GLN A 584 10.43 -37.89 31.32
C GLN A 584 10.79 -37.94 29.83
N ARG A 585 10.17 -38.87 29.10
CA ARG A 585 10.23 -38.91 27.63
C ARG A 585 9.46 -37.72 27.07
N VAL A 586 10.15 -36.67 26.65
CA VAL A 586 9.61 -35.73 25.65
C VAL A 586 9.52 -36.50 24.33
N PRO A 587 8.33 -36.62 23.69
CA PRO A 587 8.21 -37.31 22.42
C PRO A 587 8.84 -36.49 21.30
N PRO A 588 9.49 -37.13 20.29
CA PRO A 588 10.01 -36.42 19.14
C PRO A 588 8.87 -35.78 18.34
N ALA A 589 9.16 -34.67 17.65
CA ALA A 589 8.21 -33.93 16.83
C ALA A 589 7.78 -34.73 15.58
N VAL A 590 6.86 -35.67 15.75
CA VAL A 590 6.32 -36.49 14.65
C VAL A 590 5.21 -35.73 13.92
N HIS A 591 5.41 -35.53 12.61
CA HIS A 591 4.39 -35.01 11.70
C HIS A 591 3.07 -35.80 11.81
N SER A 592 2.05 -35.24 12.45
CA SER A 592 0.79 -35.97 12.59
C SER A 592 0.11 -36.12 11.22
N ARG A 593 -0.18 -37.38 10.85
CA ARG A 593 -1.05 -37.75 9.71
C ARG A 593 -2.37 -36.94 9.73
N ARG A 594 -2.88 -36.71 10.94
CA ARG A 594 -4.03 -35.87 11.28
C ARG A 594 -3.93 -34.43 10.78
N GLY A 595 -2.75 -33.81 10.78
CA GLY A 595 -2.54 -32.45 10.26
C GLY A 595 -2.67 -32.37 8.74
N ARG A 596 -2.15 -33.39 8.02
CA ARG A 596 -2.31 -33.51 6.57
C ARG A 596 -3.76 -33.80 6.18
N GLU A 597 -4.46 -34.62 6.96
CA GLU A 597 -5.90 -34.89 6.77
C GLU A 597 -6.76 -33.63 7.02
N LEU A 598 -6.47 -32.85 8.06
CA LEU A 598 -7.14 -31.57 8.33
C LEU A 598 -6.91 -30.56 7.20
N TRP A 599 -5.68 -30.39 6.71
CA TRP A 599 -5.41 -29.47 5.60
C TRP A 599 -6.06 -29.93 4.29
N SER A 600 -6.03 -31.24 4.01
CA SER A 600 -6.77 -31.84 2.88
C SER A 600 -8.27 -31.54 2.91
N ILE A 601 -8.88 -31.43 4.10
CA ILE A 601 -10.29 -31.05 4.25
C ILE A 601 -10.49 -29.54 4.01
N VAL A 602 -9.63 -28.67 4.55
CA VAL A 602 -9.74 -27.21 4.37
C VAL A 602 -9.48 -26.80 2.92
N HIS A 603 -8.42 -27.32 2.29
CA HIS A 603 -8.08 -27.07 0.88
C HIS A 603 -9.23 -27.49 -0.05
N ARG A 604 -9.84 -28.67 0.16
CA ARG A 604 -11.01 -29.13 -0.62
C ARG A 604 -12.22 -28.21 -0.43
N ARG A 605 -12.43 -27.65 0.77
CA ARG A 605 -13.54 -26.72 1.07
C ARG A 605 -13.32 -25.33 0.45
N LEU A 606 -12.13 -24.72 0.57
CA LEU A 606 -11.85 -23.45 -0.12
C LEU A 606 -11.95 -23.59 -1.65
N THR A 607 -11.40 -24.67 -2.21
CA THR A 607 -11.48 -24.94 -3.66
C THR A 607 -12.93 -25.09 -4.13
N ALA A 608 -13.80 -25.72 -3.33
CA ALA A 608 -15.23 -25.81 -3.63
C ALA A 608 -15.91 -24.43 -3.60
N VAL A 609 -15.61 -23.57 -2.62
CA VAL A 609 -16.18 -22.20 -2.52
C VAL A 609 -15.74 -21.33 -3.69
N VAL A 610 -14.46 -21.38 -4.09
CA VAL A 610 -13.94 -20.65 -5.26
C VAL A 610 -14.64 -21.11 -6.55
N ARG A 611 -14.83 -22.43 -6.73
CA ARG A 611 -15.57 -22.97 -7.88
C ARG A 611 -17.05 -22.61 -7.88
N LEU A 612 -17.70 -22.60 -6.70
CA LEU A 612 -19.11 -22.19 -6.57
C LEU A 612 -19.28 -20.72 -6.97
N ARG A 613 -18.39 -19.84 -6.50
CA ARG A 613 -18.38 -18.41 -6.86
C ARG A 613 -18.09 -18.16 -8.34
N ALA A 614 -17.32 -19.01 -9.00
CA ALA A 614 -17.12 -18.96 -10.45
C ALA A 614 -18.38 -19.42 -11.21
N ALA A 615 -19.04 -20.49 -10.76
CA ALA A 615 -20.30 -20.95 -11.34
C ALA A 615 -21.44 -19.92 -11.19
N MET A 616 -21.56 -19.28 -10.03
CA MET A 616 -22.53 -18.20 -9.74
C MET A 616 -22.27 -16.88 -10.50
N ARG A 617 -21.22 -16.81 -11.32
CA ARG A 617 -20.92 -15.65 -12.20
C ARG A 617 -21.11 -15.97 -13.70
N ASN A 618 -21.31 -17.25 -14.02
CA ASN A 618 -21.49 -17.75 -15.39
C ASN A 618 -22.93 -18.27 -15.63
N ALA A 619 -23.81 -18.05 -14.65
CA ALA A 619 -25.26 -18.21 -14.69
C ALA A 619 -25.89 -16.85 -14.38
#